data_AF-A0A1S2RA92-F1
#
_entry.id   AF-A0A1S2RA92-F1
#
_cell.length_a   1.000
_cell.length_b   1.000
_cell.length_c   1.000
_cell.angle_alpha   90.00
_cell.angle_beta   90.00
_cell.angle_gamma   90.00
#
_symmetry.space_group_name_H-M   'P 1'
#
loop_
_entity.id
_entity.type
_entity.pdbx_description
1 polymer ?
#
loop_
_entity_poly.entity_id
_entity_poly.type
_entity_poly.pdbx_seq_one_letter_code
_entity_poly.pdbx_strand_id
1 'polypeptide(L)'
;MSKLGQAYTVLSFLKSEKIDYIFDGKQYVDFPCFNCGKKLTMDAVTTKWNCVHCREEGNIITLHRFLHSKPSNAKKYKIYNPKRELSSIIGKLERTAAKYHDDGLLALADRIEDLIDYYKKCPSP
;
A
#
# COMPACT_ATOMS: atom_id res chain seq x y z
N MET A 1 0.90 -26.33 -7.74
CA MET A 1 0.25 -25.00 -7.59
C MET A 1 1.20 -23.96 -8.19
N SER A 2 0.73 -23.06 -9.05
CA SER A 2 1.62 -22.04 -9.62
C SER A 2 2.05 -21.03 -8.53
N LYS A 3 3.22 -20.39 -8.69
CA LYS A 3 3.70 -19.34 -7.77
C LYS A 3 2.65 -18.23 -7.58
N LEU A 4 1.93 -17.90 -8.65
CA LEU A 4 0.84 -16.93 -8.62
C LEU A 4 -0.37 -17.41 -7.79
N GLY A 5 -0.70 -18.71 -7.88
CA GLY A 5 -1.74 -19.33 -7.04
C GLY A 5 -1.43 -19.23 -5.55
N GLN A 6 -0.18 -19.46 -5.15
CA GLN A 6 0.26 -19.31 -3.75
C GLN A 6 0.23 -17.85 -3.31
N ALA A 7 0.64 -16.92 -4.19
CA ALA A 7 0.55 -15.50 -3.90
C ALA A 7 -0.89 -15.06 -3.60
N TYR A 8 -1.88 -15.56 -4.34
CA TYR A 8 -3.29 -15.24 -4.07
C TYR A 8 -3.77 -15.65 -2.67
N THR A 9 -3.20 -16.69 -2.06
CA THR A 9 -3.50 -17.06 -0.66
C THR A 9 -3.06 -15.96 0.29
N VAL A 10 -1.84 -15.43 0.13
CA VAL A 10 -1.32 -14.32 0.93
C VAL A 10 -2.15 -13.05 0.72
N LEU A 11 -2.48 -12.72 -0.53
CA LEU A 11 -3.31 -11.55 -0.84
C LEU A 11 -4.72 -11.65 -0.24
N SER A 12 -5.30 -12.86 -0.25
CA SER A 12 -6.61 -13.12 0.34
C SER A 12 -6.59 -12.95 1.85
N PHE A 13 -5.54 -13.44 2.52
CA PHE A 13 -5.32 -13.24 3.95
C PHE A 13 -5.18 -11.76 4.31
N LEU A 14 -4.31 -11.02 3.60
CA LEU A 14 -4.14 -9.59 3.87
C LEU A 14 -5.46 -8.81 3.66
N LYS A 15 -6.25 -9.21 2.66
CA LYS A 15 -7.57 -8.64 2.41
C LYS A 15 -8.58 -8.97 3.51
N SER A 16 -8.62 -10.21 4.03
CA SER A 16 -9.54 -10.59 5.12
C SER A 16 -9.25 -9.83 6.40
N GLU A 17 -7.97 -9.62 6.71
CA GLU A 17 -7.49 -8.88 7.86
C GLU A 17 -7.54 -7.35 7.67
N LYS A 18 -8.01 -6.87 6.51
CA LYS A 18 -8.06 -5.44 6.14
C LYS A 18 -6.70 -4.74 6.28
N ILE A 19 -5.63 -5.45 5.91
CA ILE A 19 -4.26 -4.94 5.88
C ILE A 19 -4.04 -4.30 4.51
N ASP A 20 -3.58 -3.04 4.50
CA ASP A 20 -3.18 -2.39 3.26
C ASP A 20 -1.90 -3.03 2.71
N TYR A 21 -1.86 -3.31 1.40
CA TYR A 21 -0.71 -3.93 0.75
C TYR A 21 -0.49 -3.42 -0.69
N ILE A 22 0.72 -3.64 -1.20
CA ILE A 22 1.11 -3.43 -2.59
C ILE A 22 1.72 -4.73 -3.10
N PHE A 23 1.13 -5.32 -4.15
CA PHE A 23 1.65 -6.52 -4.80
C PHE A 23 2.40 -6.14 -6.08
N ASP A 24 3.58 -6.71 -6.29
CA ASP A 24 4.40 -6.48 -7.49
C ASP A 24 3.88 -7.22 -8.74
N GLY A 25 2.83 -8.02 -8.61
CA GLY A 25 2.26 -8.84 -9.69
C GLY A 25 2.99 -10.18 -9.89
N LYS A 26 3.98 -10.50 -9.06
CA LYS A 26 4.85 -11.67 -9.23
C LYS A 26 5.02 -12.45 -7.93
N GLN A 27 5.80 -11.92 -6.99
CA GLN A 27 6.28 -12.68 -5.82
C GLN A 27 6.27 -11.85 -4.54
N TYR A 28 6.44 -10.53 -4.61
CA TYR A 28 6.62 -9.71 -3.42
C TYR A 28 5.38 -8.90 -3.08
N VAL A 29 5.06 -8.88 -1.78
CA VAL A 29 3.98 -8.07 -1.23
C VAL A 29 4.57 -7.15 -0.17
N ASP A 30 4.41 -5.85 -0.38
CA ASP A 30 4.75 -4.82 0.59
C ASP A 30 3.53 -4.48 1.44
N PHE A 31 3.68 -4.45 2.76
CA PHE A 31 2.63 -4.03 3.70
C PHE A 31 3.26 -3.40 4.95
N PRO A 32 2.50 -2.73 5.83
CA PRO A 32 3.08 -2.05 6.98
C PRO A 32 3.38 -3.03 8.13
N CYS A 33 4.52 -2.86 8.77
CA CYS A 33 4.93 -3.66 9.91
C CYS A 33 4.02 -3.47 11.13
N PHE A 34 3.59 -4.57 11.74
CA PHE A 34 2.72 -4.55 12.93
C PHE A 34 3.42 -4.10 14.22
N ASN A 35 4.74 -3.98 14.20
CA ASN A 35 5.52 -3.44 15.31
C ASN A 35 5.79 -1.94 15.12
N CYS A 36 6.51 -1.56 14.05
CA CYS A 36 6.97 -0.18 13.84
C CYS A 36 6.17 0.63 12.82
N GLY A 37 5.20 0.02 12.12
CA GLY A 37 4.39 0.68 11.08
C GLY A 37 5.10 1.02 9.78
N LYS A 38 6.41 0.82 9.69
CA LYS A 38 7.19 1.02 8.47
C LYS A 38 6.94 -0.09 7.47
N LYS A 39 7.21 0.18 6.19
CA LYS A 39 7.07 -0.79 5.11
C LYS A 39 7.92 -2.04 5.41
N LEU A 40 7.34 -3.22 5.23
CA LEU A 40 8.05 -4.49 5.17
C LEU A 40 7.66 -5.22 3.89
N THR A 41 8.54 -6.11 3.45
CA THR A 41 8.34 -6.92 2.24
C THR A 41 8.23 -8.39 2.64
N MET A 42 7.23 -9.06 2.07
CA MET A 42 7.01 -10.50 2.20
C MET A 42 7.18 -11.17 0.84
N ASP A 43 7.85 -12.31 0.83
CA ASP A 43 7.80 -13.25 -0.28
C ASP A 43 6.48 -14.03 -0.21
N ALA A 44 5.60 -13.85 -1.19
CA ALA A 44 4.26 -14.42 -1.21
C ALA A 44 4.23 -15.95 -1.44
N VAL A 45 5.34 -16.53 -1.90
CA VAL A 45 5.48 -17.97 -2.12
C VAL A 45 5.95 -18.66 -0.84
N THR A 46 7.02 -18.14 -0.21
CA THR A 46 7.55 -18.70 1.03
C THR A 46 6.82 -18.18 2.27
N THR A 47 6.02 -17.13 2.11
CA THR A 47 5.33 -16.35 3.14
C THR A 47 6.26 -15.65 4.14
N LYS A 48 7.58 -15.72 3.92
CA LYS A 48 8.58 -15.13 4.81
C LYS A 48 8.61 -13.63 4.66
N TRP A 49 8.73 -12.93 5.78
CA TRP A 49 8.85 -11.48 5.83
C TRP A 49 9.91 -11.07 6.84
N ASN A 50 10.53 -9.92 6.60
CA ASN A 50 11.47 -9.28 7.50
C ASN A 50 11.25 -7.76 7.42
N CYS A 51 11.21 -7.10 8.57
CA CYS A 51 11.17 -5.65 8.66
C CYS A 51 12.57 -5.09 8.95
N VAL A 52 13.15 -4.40 7.96
CA VAL A 52 14.48 -3.78 8.07
C VAL A 52 14.59 -2.72 9.18
N HIS A 53 13.46 -2.18 9.66
CA HIS A 53 13.44 -1.09 10.64
C HIS A 53 13.44 -1.57 12.09
N CYS A 54 12.69 -2.62 12.41
CA CYS A 54 12.63 -3.17 13.77
C CYS A 54 13.22 -4.57 13.88
N ARG A 55 13.76 -5.12 12.79
CA ARG A 55 14.40 -6.45 12.69
C ARG A 55 13.49 -7.62 13.06
N GLU A 56 12.19 -7.38 13.13
CA GLU A 56 11.20 -8.43 13.28
C GLU A 56 11.11 -9.24 12.00
N GLU A 57 11.03 -10.55 12.12
CA GLU A 57 10.87 -11.47 11.00
C GLU A 57 9.91 -12.60 11.32
N GLY A 58 9.42 -13.26 10.28
CA GLY A 58 8.51 -14.37 10.47
C GLY A 58 7.88 -14.82 9.17
N ASN A 59 6.69 -15.38 9.30
CA ASN A 59 5.89 -15.85 8.18
C ASN A 59 4.41 -15.52 8.37
N ILE A 60 3.53 -15.97 7.48
CA ILE A 60 2.09 -15.69 7.59
C ILE A 60 1.46 -16.25 8.88
N ILE A 61 1.98 -17.37 9.42
CA ILE A 61 1.49 -17.98 10.66
C ILE A 61 1.84 -17.08 11.86
N THR A 62 3.07 -16.58 11.93
CA THR A 62 3.46 -15.65 13.00
C THR A 62 2.67 -14.36 12.88
N LEU A 63 2.39 -13.90 11.65
CA LEU A 63 1.56 -12.73 11.38
C LEU A 63 0.14 -12.88 11.92
N HIS A 64 -0.51 -14.01 11.62
CA HIS A 64 -1.82 -14.35 12.15
C HIS A 64 -1.83 -14.33 13.68
N ARG A 65 -0.83 -14.97 14.32
CA ARG A 65 -0.71 -14.91 15.79
C ARG A 65 -0.61 -13.49 16.31
N PHE A 66 0.23 -12.65 15.71
CA PHE A 66 0.40 -11.26 16.13
C PHE A 66 -0.90 -10.44 16.05
N LEU A 67 -1.71 -10.67 15.01
CA LEU A 67 -2.99 -9.98 14.82
C LEU A 67 -4.03 -10.41 15.87
N HIS A 68 -4.06 -11.70 16.21
CA HIS A 68 -5.03 -12.25 17.16
C HIS A 68 -4.58 -12.18 18.62
N SER A 69 -3.29 -11.99 18.90
CA SER A 69 -2.76 -11.91 20.27
C SER A 69 -2.71 -10.48 20.82
N LYS A 70 -2.78 -9.45 19.97
CA LYS A 70 -2.78 -8.06 20.44
C LYS A 70 -4.22 -7.62 20.79
N PRO A 71 -4.44 -6.96 21.94
CA PRO A 71 -5.72 -6.34 22.24
C PRO A 71 -6.09 -5.33 21.14
N SER A 72 -7.39 -5.16 20.89
CA SER A 72 -8.08 -4.46 19.79
C SER A 72 -7.58 -3.04 19.39
N ASN A 73 -6.55 -2.52 20.05
CA ASN A 73 -5.89 -1.24 19.77
C ASN A 73 -4.60 -1.36 18.94
N ALA A 74 -4.36 -2.50 18.26
CA ALA A 74 -3.26 -2.59 17.31
C ALA A 74 -3.40 -1.48 16.26
N LYS A 75 -2.47 -0.51 16.27
CA LYS A 75 -2.49 0.63 15.35
C LYS A 75 -2.59 0.09 13.93
N LYS A 76 -3.65 0.47 13.22
CA LYS A 76 -3.79 0.22 11.78
C LYS A 76 -2.83 1.14 11.06
N TYR A 77 -1.64 0.62 10.79
CA TYR A 77 -0.68 1.28 9.94
C TYR A 77 -1.14 1.17 8.48
N LYS A 78 -0.90 2.22 7.70
CA LYS A 78 -1.23 2.27 6.27
C LYS A 78 0.05 2.23 5.44
N ILE A 79 -0.03 1.60 4.27
CA ILE A 79 0.99 1.74 3.23
C ILE A 79 0.43 2.60 2.10
N TYR A 80 1.18 3.64 1.73
CA TYR A 80 0.78 4.56 0.66
C TYR A 80 1.44 4.15 -0.64
N ASN A 81 0.64 3.96 -1.69
CA ASN A 81 1.15 3.81 -3.05
C ASN A 81 0.99 5.16 -3.76
N PRO A 82 2.07 5.93 -3.98
CA PRO A 82 1.98 7.29 -4.50
C PRO A 82 1.18 7.40 -5.81
N LYS A 83 1.30 6.42 -6.71
CA LYS A 83 0.55 6.41 -7.97
C LYS A 83 -0.95 6.25 -7.72
N ARG A 84 -1.32 5.32 -6.84
CA ARG A 84 -2.73 5.07 -6.49
C ARG A 84 -3.35 6.24 -5.73
N GLU A 85 -2.60 6.86 -4.83
CA GLU A 85 -3.04 8.04 -4.09
C GLU A 85 -3.27 9.21 -5.05
N LEU A 86 -2.33 9.47 -5.96
CA LEU A 86 -2.49 10.51 -6.98
C LEU A 86 -3.75 10.29 -7.82
N SER A 87 -3.92 9.10 -8.42
CA SER A 87 -5.13 8.80 -9.22
C SER A 87 -6.42 8.94 -8.41
N SER A 88 -6.40 8.61 -7.11
CA SER A 88 -7.56 8.80 -6.22
C SER A 88 -7.88 10.28 -5.99
N ILE A 89 -6.85 11.11 -5.81
CA ILE A 89 -6.99 12.57 -5.62
C ILE A 89 -7.52 13.22 -6.90
N ILE A 90 -6.86 12.98 -8.03
CA ILE A 90 -7.26 13.53 -9.35
C ILE A 90 -8.70 13.13 -9.66
N GLY A 91 -9.03 11.84 -9.56
CA GLY A 91 -10.41 11.40 -9.82
C GLY A 91 -11.45 11.98 -8.86
N LYS A 92 -11.09 12.37 -7.63
CA LYS A 92 -12.01 13.10 -6.75
C LYS A 92 -12.21 14.54 -7.19
N LEU A 93 -11.14 15.22 -7.62
CA LEU A 93 -11.19 16.59 -8.12
C LEU A 93 -12.06 16.65 -9.38
N GLU A 94 -11.81 15.78 -10.37
CA GLU A 94 -12.58 15.71 -11.61
C GLU A 94 -14.08 15.44 -11.36
N ARG A 95 -14.41 14.47 -10.49
CA ARG A 95 -15.81 14.20 -10.13
C ARG A 95 -16.48 15.39 -9.44
N THR A 96 -15.72 16.14 -8.64
CA THR A 96 -16.23 17.32 -7.93
C THR A 96 -16.42 18.47 -8.91
N ALA A 97 -15.45 18.71 -9.80
CA ALA A 97 -15.54 19.68 -10.89
C ALA A 97 -16.78 19.41 -11.75
N ALA A 98 -16.98 18.16 -12.18
CA ALA A 98 -18.13 17.77 -12.99
C ALA A 98 -19.47 17.98 -12.27
N LYS A 99 -19.51 17.75 -10.95
CA LYS A 99 -20.73 17.92 -10.14
C LYS A 99 -21.11 19.38 -9.92
N TYR A 100 -20.13 20.27 -9.79
CA TYR A 100 -20.33 21.68 -9.45
C TYR A 100 -20.04 22.65 -10.61
N HIS A 101 -19.68 22.13 -11.78
CA HIS A 101 -19.25 22.90 -12.96
C HIS A 101 -18.10 23.87 -12.63
N ASP A 102 -17.11 23.38 -11.89
CA ASP A 102 -15.98 24.17 -11.40
C ASP A 102 -14.70 23.83 -12.19
N ASP A 103 -14.42 24.62 -13.22
CA ASP A 103 -13.21 24.50 -14.04
C ASP A 103 -11.92 24.79 -13.24
N GLY A 104 -12.01 25.50 -12.12
CA GLY A 104 -10.89 25.75 -11.23
C GLY A 104 -10.34 24.48 -10.59
N LEU A 105 -11.21 23.51 -10.31
CA LEU A 105 -10.81 22.19 -9.81
C LEU A 105 -10.13 21.32 -10.88
N LEU A 106 -10.51 21.47 -12.15
CA LEU A 106 -9.82 20.81 -13.27
C LEU A 106 -8.42 21.39 -13.45
N ALA A 107 -8.31 22.73 -13.48
CA ALA A 107 -7.01 23.39 -13.55
C ALA A 107 -6.10 23.04 -12.36
N LEU A 108 -6.66 22.83 -11.17
CA LEU A 108 -5.91 22.34 -10.02
C LEU A 108 -5.41 20.91 -10.21
N ALA A 109 -6.23 20.02 -10.77
CA ALA A 109 -5.85 18.64 -11.06
C ALA A 109 -4.65 18.62 -12.03
N ASP A 110 -4.72 19.37 -13.13
CA ASP A 110 -3.65 19.48 -14.12
C ASP A 110 -2.33 19.97 -13.48
N ARG A 111 -2.41 21.03 -12.66
CA ARG A 111 -1.22 21.58 -11.96
C ARG A 111 -0.58 20.58 -10.99
N ILE A 112 -1.38 19.73 -10.35
CA ILE A 112 -0.86 18.68 -9.47
C ILE A 112 -0.10 17.64 -10.30
N GLU A 113 -0.62 17.23 -11.45
CA GLU A 113 0.05 16.28 -12.33
C GLU A 113 1.37 16.85 -12.86
N ASP A 114 1.38 18.10 -13.32
CA ASP A 114 2.58 18.81 -13.77
C ASP A 114 3.67 18.85 -12.68
N LEU A 115 3.28 19.19 -11.44
CA LEU A 115 4.20 19.24 -10.30
C LEU A 115 4.81 17.86 -10.02
N ILE A 116 3.98 16.81 -10.02
CA ILE A 116 4.47 15.45 -9.78
C ILE A 116 5.42 15.02 -10.90
N ASP A 117 5.11 15.33 -12.15
CA ASP A 117 5.96 14.98 -13.28
C ASP A 117 7.27 15.75 -13.30
N TYR A 118 7.27 17.01 -12.86
CA TYR A 118 8.49 17.78 -12.63
C TYR A 118 9.42 17.08 -11.62
N TYR A 119 8.90 16.68 -10.45
CA TYR A 119 9.71 16.01 -9.42
C TYR A 119 10.16 14.59 -9.81
N LYS A 120 9.44 13.90 -10.70
CA LYS A 120 9.92 12.61 -11.26
C LYS A 120 11.11 12.80 -12.21
N LYS A 121 11.16 13.92 -12.94
CA LYS A 121 12.21 14.23 -13.94
C LYS A 121 13.43 14.91 -13.32
N CYS A 122 13.23 15.72 -12.30
CA CYS A 122 14.28 16.34 -11.50
C CYS A 122 14.22 15.82 -10.06
N PRO A 123 14.74 14.61 -9.78
CA PRO A 123 14.89 14.18 -8.40
C PRO A 123 15.80 15.18 -7.68
N SER A 124 15.28 15.81 -6.63
CA SER A 124 16.07 16.67 -5.74
C SER A 124 17.29 15.88 -5.21
N PRO A 125 18.48 16.50 -5.12
CA PRO A 125 19.66 15.87 -4.54
C PRO A 125 19.46 15.48 -3.06
#